data_AF-A0A961R7E1-F1
#
_entry.id   AF-A0A961R7E1-F1
#
_cell.length_a   1.000
_cell.length_b   1.000
_cell.length_c   1.000
_cell.angle_alpha   90.00
_cell.angle_beta   90.00
_cell.angle_gamma   90.00
#
_symmetry.space_group_name_H-M   'P 1'
#
loop_
_entity.id
_entity.type
_entity.pdbx_description
1 polymer ?
#
loop_
_entity_poly.entity_id
_entity_poly.type
_entity_poly.pdbx_seq_one_letter_code
_entity_poly.pdbx_strand_id
1 'polypeptide(L)'
;MPRDPAALAAAMLALVPTGLRARIDDELDAGLAPVAYRPGQTKRPDAGIVFDMAAQARHKPSVIAPDNEAMACGLCLIARGYSWEAHEVLEAVWQGLPMNSAERHVVQALIQHANARLKQSMGQAGAAARLDTIAHDHLEEAQARGWRLADEFPNHEAT
;
A
#
# COMPACT_ATOMS: atom_id res chain seq x y z
N MET A 1 -15.97 -9.72 3.18
CA MET A 1 -14.75 -9.30 2.43
C MET A 1 -14.84 -7.81 2.15
N PRO A 2 -13.76 -7.02 2.31
CA PRO A 2 -13.77 -5.60 2.00
C PRO A 2 -14.12 -5.36 0.52
N ARG A 3 -15.07 -4.46 0.26
CA ARG A 3 -15.46 -4.03 -1.10
C ARG A 3 -14.93 -2.64 -1.47
N ASP A 4 -14.23 -2.01 -0.54
CA ASP A 4 -13.67 -0.67 -0.66
C ASP A 4 -12.15 -0.78 -0.42
N PRO A 5 -11.31 -0.18 -1.29
CA PRO A 5 -9.86 -0.13 -1.11
C PRO A 5 -9.41 0.49 0.23
N ALA A 6 -10.14 1.44 0.81
CA ALA A 6 -9.79 2.02 2.12
C ALA A 6 -9.98 0.99 3.24
N ALA A 7 -11.15 0.35 3.28
CA ALA A 7 -11.45 -0.74 4.20
C ALA A 7 -10.49 -1.92 4.03
N LEU A 8 -10.09 -2.24 2.78
CA LEU A 8 -9.08 -3.24 2.49
C LEU A 8 -7.73 -2.87 3.13
N ALA A 9 -7.24 -1.64 2.92
CA ALA A 9 -5.97 -1.19 3.48
C ALA A 9 -5.97 -1.29 5.02
N ALA A 10 -7.05 -0.82 5.65
CA ALA A 10 -7.19 -0.90 7.11
C ALA A 10 -7.23 -2.35 7.61
N ALA A 11 -7.96 -3.24 6.92
CA ALA A 11 -8.03 -4.64 7.30
C ALA A 11 -6.69 -5.37 7.13
N MET A 12 -5.97 -5.12 6.03
CA MET A 12 -4.64 -5.68 5.82
C MET A 12 -3.63 -5.14 6.84
N LEU A 13 -3.69 -3.85 7.17
CA LEU A 13 -2.83 -3.26 8.21
C LEU A 13 -3.10 -3.88 9.58
N ALA A 14 -4.36 -4.21 9.89
CA ALA A 14 -4.72 -4.88 11.15
C ALA A 14 -4.17 -6.31 11.25
N LEU A 15 -3.81 -6.94 10.13
CA LEU A 15 -3.22 -8.28 10.10
C LEU A 15 -1.70 -8.25 10.21
N VAL A 16 -1.06 -7.09 10.01
CA VAL A 16 0.39 -6.94 10.18
C VAL A 16 0.77 -7.26 11.63
N PRO A 17 1.75 -8.15 11.89
CA PRO A 17 2.19 -8.47 13.24
C PRO A 17 2.56 -7.22 14.03
N THR A 18 2.06 -7.09 15.27
CA THR A 18 2.24 -5.88 16.09
C THR A 18 3.71 -5.47 16.23
N GLY A 19 4.63 -6.43 16.41
CA GLY A 19 6.06 -6.15 16.53
C GLY A 19 6.68 -5.62 15.22
N LEU A 20 6.25 -6.15 14.07
CA LEU A 20 6.67 -5.63 12.77
C LEU A 20 6.11 -4.22 12.55
N ARG A 21 4.82 -4.03 12.82
CA ARG A 21 4.16 -2.73 12.70
C ARG A 21 4.85 -1.66 13.55
N ALA A 22 5.15 -1.96 14.81
CA ALA A 22 5.85 -1.03 15.71
C ALA A 22 7.23 -0.65 15.17
N ARG A 23 8.02 -1.63 14.70
CA ARG A 23 9.33 -1.34 14.10
C ARG A 23 9.23 -0.47 12.85
N ILE A 24 8.30 -0.78 11.95
CA ILE A 24 8.06 0.04 10.76
C ILE A 24 7.63 1.46 11.17
N ASP A 25 6.75 1.58 12.16
CA ASP A 25 6.32 2.89 12.67
C ASP A 25 7.49 3.71 13.22
N ASP A 26 8.41 3.10 13.98
CA ASP A 26 9.63 3.73 14.50
C ASP A 26 10.58 4.17 13.37
N GLU A 27 10.81 3.32 12.38
CA GLU A 27 11.65 3.62 11.20
C GLU A 27 11.06 4.78 10.38
N LEU A 28 9.74 4.80 10.20
CA LEU A 28 9.04 5.89 9.53
C LEU A 28 9.10 7.20 10.33
N ASP A 29 8.95 7.15 11.64
CA ASP A 29 9.05 8.35 12.50
C ASP A 29 10.46 8.96 12.48
N ALA A 30 11.49 8.11 12.39
CA ALA A 30 12.87 8.55 12.29
C ALA A 30 13.25 9.05 10.88
N GLY A 31 12.67 8.46 9.84
CA GLY A 31 13.14 8.61 8.46
C GLY A 31 12.24 9.43 7.52
N LEU A 32 10.99 9.70 7.87
CA LEU A 32 10.08 10.47 7.01
C LEU A 32 10.33 11.97 7.09
N ALA A 33 10.12 12.64 5.95
CA ALA A 33 9.98 14.08 5.94
C ALA A 33 8.75 14.51 6.75
N PRO A 34 8.79 15.65 7.47
CA PRO A 34 7.65 16.12 8.26
C PRO A 34 6.37 16.41 7.44
N VAL A 35 6.51 16.55 6.12
CA VAL A 35 5.42 16.81 5.19
C VAL A 35 5.48 15.81 4.05
N ALA A 36 4.32 15.21 3.73
CA ALA A 36 4.19 14.30 2.60
C ALA A 36 4.50 14.97 1.26
N TYR A 37 5.02 14.21 0.32
CA TYR A 37 5.30 14.71 -1.01
C TYR A 37 4.02 14.99 -1.81
N ARG A 38 3.97 16.18 -2.41
CA ARG A 38 2.92 16.63 -3.32
C ARG A 38 3.58 17.31 -4.51
N PRO A 39 3.49 16.73 -5.72
CA PRO A 39 4.12 17.26 -6.91
C PRO A 39 3.80 18.74 -7.14
N GLY A 40 4.84 19.56 -7.29
CA GLY A 40 4.72 21.02 -7.49
C GLY A 40 4.34 21.82 -6.25
N GLN A 41 4.19 21.18 -5.07
CA GLN A 41 3.80 21.85 -3.82
C GLN A 41 4.82 21.64 -2.69
N THR A 42 5.39 20.44 -2.56
CA THR A 42 6.42 20.14 -1.56
C THR A 42 7.68 19.59 -2.22
N LYS A 43 8.81 19.65 -1.51
CA LYS A 43 10.09 19.12 -2.01
C LYS A 43 10.01 17.61 -2.12
N ARG A 44 10.41 17.06 -3.27
CA ARG A 44 10.52 15.60 -3.43
C ARG A 44 11.69 15.09 -2.59
N PRO A 45 11.49 14.05 -1.76
CA PRO A 45 12.59 13.30 -1.17
C PRO A 45 13.45 12.67 -2.28
N ASP A 46 14.77 12.62 -2.09
CA ASP A 46 15.75 12.01 -3.01
C ASP A 46 16.43 10.76 -2.43
N ALA A 47 16.27 10.53 -1.12
CA ALA A 47 16.72 9.34 -0.39
C ALA A 47 15.85 9.12 0.86
N GLY A 48 16.09 8.02 1.57
CA GLY A 48 15.47 7.70 2.86
C GLY A 48 14.62 6.43 2.84
N ILE A 49 13.95 6.16 3.96
CA ILE A 49 13.28 4.89 4.27
C ILE A 49 12.33 4.40 3.17
N VAL A 50 11.63 5.32 2.49
CA VAL A 50 10.73 5.01 1.36
C VAL A 50 11.48 4.33 0.21
N PHE A 51 12.63 4.88 -0.19
CA PHE A 51 13.44 4.34 -1.27
C PHE A 51 14.17 3.07 -0.84
N ASP A 52 14.62 2.99 0.42
CA ASP A 52 15.28 1.82 0.96
C ASP A 52 14.31 0.61 0.98
N MET A 53 13.07 0.82 1.44
CA MET A 53 12.01 -0.20 1.43
C MET A 53 11.61 -0.61 0.02
N ALA A 54 11.46 0.36 -0.89
CA ALA A 54 11.14 0.07 -2.30
C ALA A 54 12.28 -0.73 -2.98
N ALA A 55 13.54 -0.40 -2.71
CA ALA A 55 14.69 -1.14 -3.23
C ALA A 55 14.71 -2.58 -2.70
N GLN A 56 14.51 -2.77 -1.40
CA GLN A 56 14.48 -4.10 -0.78
C GLN A 56 13.39 -5.00 -1.39
N ALA A 57 12.20 -4.45 -1.67
CA ALA A 57 11.09 -5.18 -2.28
C ALA A 57 11.41 -5.66 -3.71
N ARG A 58 12.09 -4.86 -4.53
CA ARG A 58 12.43 -5.21 -5.93
C ARG A 58 13.36 -6.41 -6.06
N HIS A 59 14.14 -6.72 -5.03
CA HIS A 59 15.12 -7.80 -5.04
C HIS A 59 14.58 -9.15 -4.59
N LYS A 60 13.29 -9.25 -4.27
CA LYS A 60 12.66 -10.49 -3.81
C LYS A 60 11.38 -10.76 -4.61
N PRO A 61 11.12 -12.03 -5.02
CA PRO A 61 9.77 -12.42 -5.42
C PRO A 61 8.80 -11.97 -4.32
N SER A 62 7.81 -11.18 -4.70
CA SER A 62 6.87 -10.62 -3.73
C SER A 62 5.71 -11.57 -3.54
N VAL A 63 5.27 -11.70 -2.29
CA VAL A 63 3.99 -12.26 -1.90
C VAL A 63 3.27 -11.21 -1.08
N ILE A 64 1.94 -11.19 -1.12
CA ILE A 64 1.18 -10.39 -0.16
C ILE A 64 1.06 -11.22 1.11
N ALA A 65 1.93 -10.95 2.08
CA ALA A 65 1.95 -11.60 3.38
C ALA A 65 1.92 -10.55 4.49
N PRO A 66 1.37 -10.85 5.68
CA PRO A 66 1.28 -9.86 6.76
C PRO A 66 2.64 -9.47 7.32
N ASP A 67 3.64 -10.34 7.17
CA ASP A 67 5.03 -10.15 7.60
C ASP A 67 5.93 -9.56 6.50
N ASN A 68 5.39 -9.28 5.31
CA ASN A 68 6.13 -8.60 4.26
C ASN A 68 6.35 -7.13 4.64
N GLU A 69 7.60 -6.77 4.94
CA GLU A 69 7.98 -5.44 5.45
C GLU A 69 7.59 -4.29 4.52
N ALA A 70 7.81 -4.45 3.20
CA ALA A 70 7.48 -3.40 2.24
C ALA A 70 5.96 -3.24 2.10
N MET A 71 5.21 -4.34 2.15
CA MET A 71 3.75 -4.30 2.16
C MET A 71 3.23 -3.60 3.43
N ALA A 72 3.75 -3.97 4.60
CA ALA A 72 3.42 -3.34 5.87
C ALA A 72 3.75 -1.85 5.88
N CYS A 73 4.93 -1.46 5.39
CA CYS A 73 5.35 -0.07 5.22
C CYS A 73 4.38 0.72 4.34
N GLY A 74 4.02 0.20 3.16
CA GLY A 74 3.03 0.82 2.28
C GLY A 74 1.67 1.04 2.96
N LEU A 75 1.18 0.05 3.72
CA LEU A 75 -0.07 0.15 4.47
C LEU A 75 0.01 1.19 5.61
N CYS A 76 1.12 1.25 6.35
CA CYS A 76 1.36 2.29 7.35
C CYS A 76 1.39 3.69 6.72
N LEU A 77 2.05 3.86 5.56
CA LEU A 77 2.10 5.13 4.85
C LEU A 77 0.72 5.60 4.36
N ILE A 78 -0.13 4.67 3.88
CA ILE A 78 -1.54 4.96 3.56
C ILE A 78 -2.27 5.49 4.81
N ALA A 79 -2.15 4.79 5.94
CA ALA A 79 -2.82 5.18 7.19
C ALA A 79 -2.34 6.54 7.71
N ARG A 80 -1.07 6.89 7.46
CA ARG A 80 -0.45 8.17 7.84
C ARG A 80 -0.69 9.31 6.83
N GLY A 81 -1.31 9.03 5.68
CA GLY A 81 -1.60 10.03 4.64
C GLY A 81 -0.41 10.37 3.73
N TYR A 82 0.69 9.62 3.80
CA TYR A 82 1.87 9.75 2.93
C TYR A 82 1.64 9.01 1.61
N SER A 83 0.71 9.55 0.82
CA SER A 83 0.11 8.86 -0.32
C SER A 83 1.08 8.59 -1.46
N TRP A 84 2.01 9.51 -1.72
CA TRP A 84 3.01 9.30 -2.76
C TRP A 84 4.07 8.29 -2.31
N GLU A 85 4.51 8.39 -1.06
CA GLU A 85 5.48 7.48 -0.48
C GLU A 85 4.94 6.05 -0.44
N ALA A 86 3.66 5.89 -0.07
CA ALA A 86 2.96 4.60 -0.15
C ALA A 86 2.95 4.05 -1.58
N HIS A 87 2.67 4.90 -2.58
CA HIS A 87 2.71 4.50 -3.98
C HIS A 87 4.08 3.94 -4.38
N GLU A 88 5.17 4.63 -4.04
CA GLU A 88 6.52 4.21 -4.44
C GLU A 88 6.90 2.84 -3.83
N VAL A 89 6.58 2.62 -2.54
CA VAL A 89 6.85 1.34 -1.87
C VAL A 89 5.98 0.22 -2.45
N LEU A 90 4.68 0.46 -2.62
CA LEU A 90 3.75 -0.55 -3.13
C LEU A 90 3.98 -0.87 -4.61
N GLU A 91 4.44 0.07 -5.41
CA GLU A 91 4.81 -0.20 -6.80
C GLU A 91 5.95 -1.24 -6.87
N ALA A 92 6.93 -1.14 -5.98
CA ALA A 92 8.01 -2.13 -5.91
C ALA A 92 7.49 -3.54 -5.57
N VAL A 93 6.54 -3.65 -4.63
CA VAL A 93 5.86 -4.92 -4.31
C VAL A 93 5.09 -5.44 -5.53
N TRP A 94 4.33 -4.57 -6.19
CA TRP A 94 3.55 -4.91 -7.39
C TRP A 94 4.42 -5.46 -8.54
N GLN A 95 5.60 -4.87 -8.75
CA GLN A 95 6.53 -5.33 -9.78
C GLN A 95 7.06 -6.74 -9.51
N GLY A 96 7.21 -7.12 -8.25
CA GLY A 96 7.68 -8.44 -7.82
C GLY A 96 6.61 -9.54 -7.84
N LEU A 97 5.33 -9.21 -8.06
CA LEU A 97 4.22 -10.18 -8.07
C LEU A 97 4.07 -10.87 -9.44
N PRO A 98 3.60 -12.13 -9.47
CA PRO A 98 3.38 -12.84 -10.73
C PRO A 98 2.43 -12.08 -11.67
N MET A 99 2.71 -12.15 -12.96
CA MET A 99 1.82 -11.56 -13.97
C MET A 99 0.43 -12.20 -13.89
N ASN A 100 -0.62 -11.38 -14.03
CA ASN A 100 -2.03 -11.79 -14.00
C ASN A 100 -2.51 -12.43 -12.68
N SER A 101 -1.73 -12.36 -11.60
CA SER A 101 -2.13 -12.89 -10.29
C SER A 101 -3.19 -12.01 -9.64
N ALA A 102 -4.02 -12.59 -8.76
CA ALA A 102 -5.07 -11.84 -8.09
C ALA A 102 -4.48 -10.83 -7.09
N GLU A 103 -3.39 -11.19 -6.44
CA GLU A 103 -2.56 -10.35 -5.57
C GLU A 103 -2.08 -9.10 -6.31
N ARG A 104 -1.66 -9.24 -7.56
CA ARG A 104 -1.22 -8.11 -8.36
C ARG A 104 -2.33 -7.07 -8.53
N HIS A 105 -3.59 -7.52 -8.65
CA HIS A 105 -4.75 -6.63 -8.66
C HIS A 105 -5.02 -6.00 -7.27
N VAL A 106 -4.83 -6.74 -6.18
CA VAL A 106 -4.94 -6.20 -4.80
C VAL A 106 -3.96 -5.05 -4.57
N VAL A 107 -2.68 -5.24 -4.87
CA VAL A 107 -1.67 -4.18 -4.70
C VAL A 107 -1.97 -3.01 -5.64
N GLN A 108 -2.38 -3.28 -6.88
CA GLN A 108 -2.78 -2.22 -7.80
C GLN A 108 -3.97 -1.41 -7.27
N ALA A 109 -4.96 -2.04 -6.64
CA ALA A 109 -6.07 -1.34 -6.00
C ALA A 109 -5.57 -0.37 -4.89
N LEU A 110 -4.63 -0.82 -4.06
CA LEU A 110 -4.02 0.01 -3.01
C LEU A 110 -3.19 1.17 -3.57
N ILE A 111 -2.41 0.92 -4.64
CA ILE A 111 -1.63 1.94 -5.35
C ILE A 111 -2.56 3.03 -5.90
N GLN A 112 -3.66 2.64 -6.54
CA GLN A 112 -4.61 3.59 -7.12
C GLN A 112 -5.40 4.34 -6.06
N HIS A 113 -5.74 3.68 -4.94
CA HIS A 113 -6.30 4.33 -3.76
C HIS A 113 -5.35 5.41 -3.21
N ALA A 114 -4.06 5.09 -3.04
CA ALA A 114 -3.05 6.05 -2.60
C ALA A 114 -2.97 7.24 -3.58
N ASN A 115 -2.92 6.98 -4.88
CA ASN A 115 -2.95 8.04 -5.89
C ASN A 115 -4.22 8.91 -5.83
N ALA A 116 -5.39 8.31 -5.58
CA ALA A 116 -6.64 9.06 -5.40
C ALA A 116 -6.54 10.01 -4.20
N ARG A 117 -6.00 9.55 -3.07
CA ARG A 117 -5.76 10.38 -1.87
C ARG A 117 -4.74 11.50 -2.13
N LEU A 118 -3.67 11.22 -2.87
CA LEU A 118 -2.72 12.24 -3.30
C LEU A 118 -3.42 13.33 -4.12
N LYS A 119 -4.19 12.94 -5.14
CA LYS A 119 -4.94 13.89 -5.99
C LYS A 119 -5.96 14.69 -5.21
N GLN A 120 -6.65 14.07 -4.26
CA GLN A 120 -7.56 14.78 -3.37
C GLN A 120 -6.83 15.85 -2.55
N SER A 121 -5.66 15.52 -1.99
CA SER A 121 -4.84 16.46 -1.20
C SER A 121 -4.30 17.64 -2.02
N MET A 122 -4.25 17.49 -3.34
CA MET A 122 -3.85 18.52 -4.30
C MET A 122 -5.04 19.33 -4.85
N GLY A 123 -6.27 19.09 -4.36
CA GLY A 123 -7.49 19.75 -4.86
C GLY A 123 -7.97 19.24 -6.22
N GLN A 124 -7.48 18.09 -6.69
CA GLN A 124 -7.79 17.51 -8.01
C GLN A 124 -8.91 16.47 -7.91
N ALA A 125 -10.10 16.88 -7.43
CA ALA A 125 -11.21 15.98 -7.11
C ALA A 125 -11.66 15.07 -8.28
N GLY A 126 -11.71 15.59 -9.51
CA GLY A 126 -12.09 14.78 -10.68
C GLY A 126 -11.07 13.68 -11.00
N ALA A 127 -9.78 13.95 -10.81
CA ALA A 127 -8.74 12.94 -10.96
C ALA A 127 -8.78 11.91 -9.82
N ALA A 128 -9.02 12.37 -8.58
CA ALA A 128 -9.18 11.49 -7.42
C ALA A 128 -10.33 10.50 -7.61
N ALA A 129 -11.51 10.98 -8.02
CA ALA A 129 -12.68 10.13 -8.25
C ALA A 129 -12.42 9.06 -9.32
N ARG A 130 -11.74 9.41 -10.42
CA ARG A 130 -11.35 8.45 -11.46
C ARG A 130 -10.44 7.36 -10.92
N LEU A 131 -9.45 7.74 -10.11
CA LEU A 131 -8.49 6.79 -9.54
C LEU A 131 -9.15 5.88 -8.49
N ASP A 132 -10.11 6.40 -7.71
CA ASP A 132 -10.91 5.56 -6.83
C ASP A 132 -11.72 4.53 -7.63
N THR A 133 -12.33 4.89 -8.77
CA THR A 133 -13.01 3.91 -9.64
C THR A 133 -12.05 2.82 -10.09
N ILE A 134 -10.86 3.19 -10.60
CA ILE A 134 -9.85 2.22 -11.01
C ILE A 134 -9.43 1.32 -9.84
N ALA A 135 -9.31 1.87 -8.64
CA ALA A 135 -8.99 1.09 -7.44
C ALA A 135 -10.08 0.05 -7.12
N HIS A 136 -11.36 0.41 -7.25
CA HIS A 136 -12.47 -0.53 -7.09
C HIS A 136 -12.46 -1.61 -8.17
N ASP A 137 -12.27 -1.24 -9.44
CA ASP A 137 -12.22 -2.19 -10.56
C ASP A 137 -11.13 -3.26 -10.34
N HIS A 138 -9.95 -2.85 -9.83
CA HIS A 138 -8.89 -3.80 -9.49
C HIS A 138 -9.27 -4.71 -8.32
N LEU A 139 -9.94 -4.19 -7.29
CA LEU A 139 -10.39 -5.02 -6.17
C LEU A 139 -11.45 -6.03 -6.61
N GLU A 140 -12.38 -5.63 -7.46
CA GLU A 140 -13.39 -6.52 -8.06
C GLU A 140 -12.72 -7.60 -8.93
N GLU A 141 -11.71 -7.24 -9.72
CA GLU A 141 -10.98 -8.20 -10.55
C GLU A 141 -10.17 -9.19 -9.70
N ALA A 142 -9.54 -8.75 -8.61
CA ALA A 142 -8.90 -9.65 -7.65
C ALA A 142 -9.91 -10.66 -7.08
N GLN A 143 -11.11 -10.18 -6.73
CA GLN A 143 -12.19 -11.02 -6.23
C GLN A 143 -12.71 -12.01 -7.28
N ALA A 144 -12.85 -11.60 -8.53
CA ALA A 144 -13.25 -12.46 -9.63
C ALA A 144 -12.23 -13.57 -9.88
N ARG A 145 -10.94 -13.30 -9.63
CA ARG A 145 -9.83 -14.26 -9.67
C ARG A 145 -9.73 -15.14 -8.41
N GLY A 146 -10.65 -15.01 -7.47
CA GLY A 146 -10.73 -15.86 -6.29
C GLY A 146 -10.00 -15.31 -5.06
N TRP A 147 -9.35 -14.15 -5.11
CA TRP A 147 -8.66 -13.60 -3.94
C TRP A 147 -9.66 -13.27 -2.83
N ARG A 148 -9.38 -13.71 -1.61
CA ARG A 148 -10.15 -13.35 -0.41
C ARG A 148 -9.18 -13.08 0.72
N LEU A 149 -9.39 -11.97 1.44
CA LEU A 149 -8.53 -11.62 2.58
C LEU A 149 -8.44 -12.76 3.63
N ALA A 150 -9.56 -13.45 3.89
CA ALA A 150 -9.61 -14.56 4.85
C ALA A 150 -8.89 -15.82 4.35
N ASP A 151 -8.77 -16.01 3.04
CA ASP A 151 -8.09 -17.17 2.46
C ASP A 151 -6.58 -16.95 2.45
N GLU A 152 -6.13 -15.71 2.22
CA GLU A 152 -4.71 -15.35 2.30
C GLU A 152 -4.18 -15.31 3.75
N PHE A 153 -5.02 -14.84 4.67
CA PHE A 153 -4.66 -14.63 6.07
C PHE A 153 -5.69 -15.31 6.97
N PRO A 154 -5.72 -16.65 7.02
CA PRO A 154 -6.58 -17.35 7.96
C PRO A 154 -6.24 -16.87 9.37
N ASN A 155 -7.29 -16.54 10.15
CA ASN A 155 -7.19 -16.02 11.52
C ASN A 155 -6.01 -16.66 12.25
N HIS A 156 -4.97 -15.88 12.53
CA HIS A 156 -3.92 -16.29 13.47
C HIS A 156 -4.48 -16.14 14.88
N GLU A 157 -5.35 -17.07 15.28
CA GLU A 157 -5.64 -17.26 16.70
C GLU A 157 -4.40 -17.88 17.36
N ALA A 158 -3.76 -17.04 18.16
CA ALA A 158 -2.96 -17.31 19.35
C ALA A 158 -2.04 -18.55 19.34
N THR A 159 -0.73 -18.29 19.40
CA THR A 159 0.14 -19.05 20.32
C THR A 159 1.01 -18.08 21.10
#